data_AF-A0A6C0IFR8-F1
#
_entry.id   AF-A0A6C0IFR8-F1
#
_cell.length_a   1.000
_cell.length_b   1.000
_cell.length_c   1.000
_cell.angle_alpha   90.00
_cell.angle_beta   90.00
_cell.angle_gamma   90.00
#
_symmetry.space_group_name_H-M   'P 1'
#
loop_
_entity.id
_entity.type
_entity.pdbx_description
1 polymer ?
#
loop_
_entity_poly.entity_id
_entity_poly.type
_entity_poly.pdbx_seq_one_letter_code
_entity_poly.pdbx_strand_id
1 'polypeptide(L)'
;MEIIKAFNSNNLHTEIVIKGTISEPLFRASDIGEILEMGNIRTSIQQFDETERHVHTMDTSTGPKQVTFLTEKGLYKVLFKSRKPIAEKFQNWVCEVVKEIRLNGVYDLQKQLLQVEHQKEKEYEVKLEKQKVLEREKVILKEYATIGSIIYIIKVKTFENGQYIIKIGESRRGIKDRYNEHKSKYEECLLLDCFAVNKSKDFESFLHNNEIIKCDRVKDLKGHETELELFLIGKNLTYKRLIDIINNNIKYFNNNDTNKIELENEQLKLMLEMKNTNNDNLLIQELIQTVKQMSGKIDDLEKSNKELLQKFNSTQSKIVTGFNEPLVTLGPRLQKINPETLELIKVYETVSEAMKEDSNIKRPSINKAIVENTVYNGYRWLFVVRELDANIIHNILPTRQSRQQNIGYIAQINKEKTEIINVYLDRKTASHFNGYESSAALDNHVKNNSLTKGYYYKLYNDCDEILKDNFVEKNKGDPLLYKNGVGQYDSSNNLIKEFECKYECIKQLKISDKTLVKALDKSIMYQNCYYKNIGSKLKCF
;
A
#
# COMPACT_ATOMS: atom_id res chain seq x y z
N MET A 1 -4.11 39.03 29.34
CA MET A 1 -3.99 40.50 29.23
C MET A 1 -5.30 41.21 28.86
N GLU A 2 -6.19 40.62 28.07
CA GLU A 2 -7.50 41.24 27.70
C GLU A 2 -8.43 41.48 28.89
N ILE A 3 -8.46 40.57 29.88
CA ILE A 3 -9.24 40.71 31.12
C ILE A 3 -8.87 41.98 31.90
N ILE A 4 -7.59 42.34 31.93
CA ILE A 4 -7.08 43.53 32.64
C ILE A 4 -7.55 44.82 31.94
N LYS A 5 -7.70 44.81 30.60
CA LYS A 5 -8.30 45.94 29.87
C LYS A 5 -9.75 46.16 30.30
N ALA A 6 -10.52 45.11 30.55
CA ALA A 6 -11.90 45.23 31.01
C ALA A 6 -12.02 45.85 32.41
N PHE A 7 -11.04 45.62 33.29
CA PHE A 7 -10.99 46.23 34.63
C PHE A 7 -10.45 47.66 34.64
N ASN A 8 -9.48 47.99 33.78
CA ASN A 8 -8.89 49.33 33.72
C ASN A 8 -9.73 50.35 32.91
N SER A 9 -10.75 49.90 32.18
CA SER A 9 -11.61 50.78 31.35
C SER A 9 -12.77 51.43 32.10
N ASN A 10 -13.05 50.99 33.34
CA ASN A 10 -14.03 51.65 34.20
C ASN A 10 -13.28 52.65 35.09
N ASN A 11 -13.85 53.84 35.31
CA ASN A 11 -13.35 54.89 36.23
C ASN A 11 -13.37 54.45 37.73
N LEU A 12 -12.99 53.22 38.05
CA LEU A 12 -12.81 52.69 39.39
C LEU A 12 -11.37 53.00 39.83
N HIS A 13 -11.19 53.75 40.91
CA HIS A 13 -9.89 54.15 41.46
C HIS A 13 -9.14 53.00 42.19
N THR A 14 -9.47 51.74 41.90
CA THR A 14 -8.88 50.57 42.57
C THR A 14 -7.97 49.82 41.61
N GLU A 15 -6.66 49.95 41.78
CA GLU A 15 -5.66 49.15 41.05
C GLU A 15 -5.65 47.71 41.59
N ILE A 16 -5.76 46.72 40.69
CA ILE A 16 -5.66 45.29 41.06
C ILE A 16 -4.18 44.91 41.17
N VAL A 17 -3.76 44.41 42.33
CA VAL A 17 -2.43 43.82 42.48
C VAL A 17 -2.38 42.44 41.82
N ILE A 18 -1.53 42.29 40.81
CA ILE A 18 -1.33 41.04 40.06
C ILE A 18 0.07 40.48 40.33
N LYS A 19 0.14 39.18 40.62
CA LYS A 19 1.38 38.38 40.75
C LYS A 19 1.39 37.25 39.72
N GLY A 20 2.46 36.45 39.69
CA GLY A 20 2.59 35.28 38.82
C GLY A 20 3.27 35.61 37.49
N THR A 21 2.96 34.83 36.45
CA THR A 21 3.52 35.00 35.09
C THR A 21 2.42 35.44 34.11
N ILE A 22 2.81 35.76 32.87
CA ILE A 22 1.84 36.10 31.81
C ILE A 22 0.88 34.92 31.53
N SER A 23 1.38 33.67 31.62
CA SER A 23 0.59 32.46 31.41
C SER A 23 -0.20 32.03 32.64
N GLU A 24 0.24 32.41 33.84
CA GLU A 24 -0.39 32.03 35.11
C GLU A 24 -0.51 33.25 36.04
N PRO A 25 -1.45 34.18 35.75
CA PRO A 25 -1.64 35.37 36.56
C PRO A 25 -2.41 35.07 37.84
N LEU A 26 -2.06 35.79 38.91
CA LEU A 26 -2.66 35.71 40.23
C LEU A 26 -3.20 37.07 40.67
N PHE A 27 -4.48 37.15 41.01
CA PHE A 27 -5.19 38.41 41.29
C PHE A 27 -5.49 38.55 42.78
N ARG A 28 -5.08 39.64 43.43
CA ARG A 28 -5.32 39.81 44.87
C ARG A 28 -6.82 39.85 45.17
N ALA A 29 -7.28 38.94 46.03
CA ALA A 29 -8.71 38.73 46.26
C ALA A 29 -9.40 39.97 46.87
N SER A 30 -8.74 40.72 47.75
CA SER A 30 -9.32 41.93 48.34
C SER A 30 -9.72 42.97 47.29
N ASP A 31 -8.92 43.14 46.26
CA ASP A 31 -9.11 44.18 45.23
C ASP A 31 -10.29 43.80 44.34
N ILE A 32 -10.40 42.51 44.00
CA ILE A 32 -11.56 41.97 43.30
C ILE A 32 -12.83 42.15 44.15
N GLY A 33 -12.73 41.98 45.47
CA GLY A 33 -13.84 42.22 46.39
C GLY A 33 -14.30 43.67 46.39
N GLU A 34 -13.35 44.60 46.41
CA GLU A 34 -13.62 46.04 46.37
C GLU A 34 -14.26 46.47 45.05
N ILE A 35 -13.72 46.00 43.92
CA ILE A 35 -14.25 46.26 42.57
C ILE A 35 -15.67 45.72 42.39
N LEU A 36 -15.98 44.59 43.04
CA LEU A 36 -17.31 43.99 43.04
C LEU A 36 -18.19 44.51 44.20
N GLU A 37 -17.74 45.52 44.94
CA GLU A 37 -18.43 46.10 46.09
C GLU A 37 -18.93 45.03 47.08
N MET A 38 -18.10 44.01 47.31
CA MET A 38 -18.40 42.89 48.19
C MET A 38 -17.97 43.24 49.61
N GLY A 39 -18.93 43.30 50.54
CA GLY A 39 -18.64 43.59 51.95
C GLY A 39 -17.67 42.59 52.61
N ASN A 40 -17.63 41.34 52.14
CA ASN A 40 -16.62 40.37 52.54
C ASN A 40 -16.37 39.32 51.46
N ILE A 41 -15.28 39.45 50.69
CA ILE A 41 -14.95 38.45 49.66
C ILE A 41 -14.57 37.08 50.26
N ARG A 42 -14.06 37.02 51.50
CA ARG A 42 -13.59 35.76 52.11
C ARG A 42 -14.69 34.71 52.19
N THR A 43 -15.95 35.11 52.39
CA THR A 43 -17.08 34.17 52.42
C THR A 43 -17.34 33.56 51.05
N SER A 44 -17.19 34.35 49.98
CA SER A 44 -17.45 33.92 48.60
C SER A 44 -16.37 32.98 48.05
N ILE A 45 -15.15 33.08 48.60
CA ILE A 45 -14.00 32.25 48.19
C ILE A 45 -13.65 31.17 49.23
N GLN A 46 -14.44 31.02 50.29
CA GLN A 46 -14.14 30.08 51.38
C GLN A 46 -14.03 28.63 50.90
N GLN A 47 -14.90 28.26 49.97
CA GLN A 47 -14.98 26.93 49.36
C GLN A 47 -14.01 26.72 48.19
N PHE A 48 -13.18 27.72 47.86
CA PHE A 48 -12.25 27.60 46.74
C PHE A 48 -11.07 26.70 47.12
N ASP A 49 -10.69 25.84 46.19
CA ASP A 49 -9.54 24.93 46.31
C ASP A 49 -8.24 25.58 45.80
N GLU A 50 -7.17 24.80 45.81
CA GLU A 50 -5.82 25.23 45.39
C GLU A 50 -5.73 25.55 43.89
N THR A 51 -6.68 25.10 43.06
CA THR A 51 -6.74 25.46 41.63
C THR A 51 -7.42 26.81 41.39
N GLU A 52 -8.10 27.33 42.40
CA GLU A 52 -8.91 28.55 42.34
C GLU A 52 -8.33 29.69 43.19
N ARG A 53 -7.54 29.37 44.22
CA ARG A 53 -6.88 30.38 45.07
C ARG A 53 -5.53 29.89 45.61
N HIS A 54 -4.65 30.85 45.85
CA HIS A 54 -3.39 30.67 46.56
C HIS A 54 -3.27 31.65 47.73
N VAL A 55 -2.47 31.31 48.72
CA VAL A 55 -2.13 32.20 49.83
C VAL A 55 -0.64 32.48 49.76
N HIS A 56 -0.29 33.77 49.73
CA HIS A 56 1.09 34.23 49.72
C HIS A 56 1.35 35.11 50.92
N THR A 57 2.51 34.94 51.55
CA THR A 57 3.02 35.89 52.54
C THR A 57 3.49 37.15 51.82
N MET A 58 3.02 38.31 52.27
CA MET A 58 3.43 39.62 51.78
C MET A 58 3.95 40.46 52.94
N ASP A 59 5.09 41.09 52.74
CA ASP A 59 5.61 42.07 53.68
C ASP A 59 4.76 43.34 53.60
N THR A 60 4.16 43.70 54.74
CA THR A 60 3.45 44.97 54.90
C THR A 60 4.21 45.86 55.86
N SER A 61 3.91 47.15 55.89
CA SER A 61 4.48 48.10 56.87
C SER A 61 4.28 47.67 58.33
N THR A 62 3.32 46.77 58.58
CA THR A 62 3.01 46.17 59.90
C THR A 62 3.58 44.76 60.10
N GLY A 63 4.47 44.28 59.22
CA GLY A 63 5.04 42.92 59.23
C GLY A 63 4.46 41.97 58.17
N PRO A 64 4.96 40.73 58.09
CA PRO A 64 4.52 39.74 57.09
C PRO A 64 3.07 39.30 57.34
N LYS A 65 2.21 39.42 56.32
CA LYS A 65 0.79 39.01 56.37
C LYS A 65 0.47 38.00 55.27
N GLN A 66 -0.38 37.04 55.58
CA GLN A 66 -0.92 36.11 54.59
C GLN A 66 -2.02 36.79 53.77
N VAL A 67 -1.84 36.87 52.46
CA VAL A 67 -2.75 37.50 51.50
C VAL A 67 -3.23 36.46 50.49
N THR A 68 -4.53 36.39 50.26
CA THR A 68 -5.14 35.46 49.30
C THR A 68 -5.15 36.06 47.89
N PHE A 69 -4.72 35.26 46.92
CA PHE A 69 -4.78 35.54 45.50
C PHE A 69 -5.70 34.53 44.81
N LEU A 70 -6.41 34.96 43.77
CA LEU A 70 -7.22 34.12 42.91
C LEU A 70 -6.44 33.78 41.65
N THR A 71 -6.53 32.53 41.21
CA THR A 71 -6.11 32.15 39.86
C THR A 71 -7.10 32.72 38.83
N GLU A 72 -6.77 32.64 37.54
CA GLU A 72 -7.71 33.00 36.48
C GLU A 72 -9.05 32.25 36.61
N LYS A 73 -8.99 30.95 36.91
CA LYS A 73 -10.17 30.11 37.18
C LYS A 73 -10.97 30.63 38.39
N GLY A 74 -10.30 30.96 39.49
CA GLY A 74 -10.94 31.53 40.67
C GLY A 74 -11.59 32.88 40.40
N LEU A 75 -10.90 33.77 39.69
CA LEU A 75 -11.42 35.06 39.28
C LEU A 75 -12.70 34.91 38.45
N TYR A 76 -12.68 34.05 37.42
CA TYR A 76 -13.85 33.77 36.60
C TYR A 76 -15.02 33.27 37.45
N LYS A 77 -14.78 32.33 38.37
CA LYS A 77 -15.83 31.80 39.25
C LYS A 77 -16.48 32.87 40.11
N VAL A 78 -15.72 33.86 40.59
CA VAL A 78 -16.27 35.01 41.32
C VAL A 78 -17.09 35.92 40.39
N LEU A 79 -16.57 36.23 39.20
CA LEU A 79 -17.24 37.09 38.23
C LEU A 79 -18.55 36.48 37.70
N PHE A 80 -18.58 35.18 37.41
CA PHE A 80 -19.80 34.50 36.96
C PHE A 80 -20.88 34.40 38.05
N LYS A 81 -20.52 34.52 39.34
CA LYS A 81 -21.48 34.54 40.45
C LYS A 81 -21.98 35.94 40.79
N SER A 82 -21.26 36.98 40.41
CA SER A 82 -21.58 38.36 40.77
C SER A 82 -22.70 38.92 39.89
N ARG A 83 -23.58 39.72 40.49
CA ARG A 83 -24.66 40.46 39.81
C ARG A 83 -24.32 41.94 39.58
N LYS A 84 -23.05 42.33 39.78
CA LYS A 84 -22.62 43.72 39.60
C LYS A 84 -22.42 44.04 38.11
N PRO A 85 -22.67 45.29 37.67
CA PRO A 85 -22.56 45.66 36.26
C PRO A 85 -21.22 45.32 35.60
N ILE A 86 -20.11 45.42 36.35
CA ILE A 86 -18.78 45.07 35.85
C ILE A 86 -18.64 43.57 35.56
N ALA A 87 -19.26 42.72 36.38
CA ALA A 87 -19.25 41.28 36.19
C ALA A 87 -20.13 40.88 35.00
N GLU A 88 -21.27 41.54 34.81
CA GLU A 88 -22.17 41.31 33.67
C GLU A 88 -21.49 41.65 32.32
N LYS A 89 -20.74 42.77 32.25
CA LYS A 89 -19.92 43.10 31.07
C LYS A 89 -18.93 41.98 30.72
N PHE A 90 -18.24 41.44 31.73
CA PHE A 90 -17.31 40.33 31.55
C PHE A 90 -18.04 39.05 31.08
N GLN A 91 -19.17 38.70 31.69
CA GLN A 91 -19.97 37.53 31.30
C GLN A 91 -20.42 37.61 29.84
N ASN A 92 -20.91 38.78 29.40
CA ASN A 92 -21.31 39.00 28.01
C ASN A 92 -20.13 38.88 27.03
N TRP A 93 -18.98 39.47 27.37
CA TRP A 93 -17.77 39.33 26.56
C TRP A 93 -17.31 37.88 26.42
N VAL A 94 -17.34 37.07 27.50
CA VAL A 94 -17.01 35.64 27.41
C VAL A 94 -17.99 34.89 26.49
N CYS A 95 -19.29 35.20 26.57
CA CYS A 95 -20.29 34.62 25.68
C CYS A 95 -20.01 34.93 24.20
N GLU A 96 -19.59 36.16 23.90
CA GLU A 96 -19.20 36.58 22.54
C GLU A 96 -17.97 35.81 22.05
N VAL A 97 -16.92 35.72 22.86
CA VAL A 97 -15.69 34.97 22.53
C VAL A 97 -15.98 33.49 22.31
N VAL A 98 -16.77 32.84 23.17
CA VAL A 98 -17.14 31.43 22.99
C VAL A 98 -17.95 31.24 21.71
N LYS A 99 -18.84 32.18 21.37
CA LYS A 99 -19.59 32.15 20.11
C LYS A 99 -18.68 32.32 18.90
N GLU A 100 -17.69 33.20 18.97
CA GLU A 100 -16.69 33.40 17.92
C GLU A 100 -15.83 32.13 17.73
N ILE A 101 -15.32 31.55 18.80
CA ILE A 101 -14.57 30.28 18.75
C ILE A 101 -15.43 29.17 18.13
N ARG A 102 -16.72 29.09 18.48
CA ARG A 102 -17.65 28.10 17.90
C ARG A 102 -17.87 28.31 16.41
N LEU A 103 -17.95 29.56 15.95
CA LEU A 103 -18.23 29.89 14.54
C LEU A 103 -16.97 29.79 13.67
N ASN A 104 -15.84 30.31 14.15
CA ASN A 104 -14.63 30.52 13.34
C ASN A 104 -13.50 29.54 13.68
N GLY A 105 -13.45 29.02 14.91
CA GLY A 105 -12.33 28.20 15.39
C GLY A 105 -12.15 26.89 14.62
N VAL A 106 -13.24 26.28 14.13
CA VAL A 106 -13.17 25.08 13.27
C VAL A 106 -12.70 25.45 11.86
N TYR A 107 -13.15 26.57 11.32
CA TYR A 107 -12.85 26.99 9.96
C TYR A 107 -11.38 27.38 9.79
N ASP A 108 -10.83 28.16 10.72
CA ASP A 108 -9.42 28.58 10.66
C ASP A 108 -8.48 27.39 10.86
N LEU A 109 -8.82 26.46 11.76
CA LEU A 109 -8.03 25.24 11.96
C LEU A 109 -8.06 24.34 10.73
N GLN A 110 -9.22 24.16 10.08
CA GLN A 110 -9.33 23.41 8.83
C GLN A 110 -8.51 24.05 7.70
N LYS A 111 -8.56 25.38 7.58
CA LYS A 111 -7.78 26.11 6.57
C LYS A 111 -6.27 25.96 6.78
N GLN A 112 -5.81 26.02 8.03
CA GLN A 112 -4.40 25.78 8.37
C GLN A 112 -3.98 24.34 8.08
N LEU A 113 -4.82 23.34 8.42
CA LEU A 113 -4.57 21.94 8.12
C LEU A 113 -4.41 21.70 6.61
N LEU A 114 -5.33 22.23 5.80
CA LEU A 114 -5.28 22.12 4.33
C LEU A 114 -4.01 22.74 3.74
N GLN A 115 -3.56 23.89 4.27
CA GLN A 115 -2.32 24.52 3.82
C GLN A 115 -1.08 23.67 4.16
N VAL A 116 -1.06 23.06 5.34
CA VAL A 116 0.03 22.17 5.77
C VAL A 116 0.04 20.89 4.94
N GLU A 117 -1.12 20.32 4.63
CA GLU A 117 -1.24 19.15 3.76
C GLU A 117 -0.71 19.43 2.35
N HIS A 118 -1.14 20.53 1.72
CA HIS A 118 -0.65 20.92 0.38
C HIS A 118 0.86 21.16 0.33
N GLN A 119 1.42 21.75 1.40
CA GLN A 119 2.86 21.96 1.49
C GLN A 119 3.62 20.63 1.60
N LYS A 120 3.11 19.70 2.42
CA LYS A 120 3.69 18.35 2.56
C LYS A 120 3.60 17.54 1.27
N GLU A 121 2.50 17.64 0.52
CA GLU A 121 2.34 16.97 -0.77
C GLU A 121 3.41 17.43 -1.76
N LYS A 122 3.61 18.75 -1.91
CA LYS A 122 4.66 19.29 -2.79
C LYS A 122 6.07 18.84 -2.37
N GLU A 123 6.35 18.85 -1.08
CA GLU A 123 7.64 18.38 -0.55
C GLU A 123 7.86 16.89 -0.83
N TYR A 124 6.80 16.08 -0.70
CA TYR A 124 6.83 14.67 -0.99
C TYR A 124 7.05 14.40 -2.49
N GLU A 125 6.37 15.12 -3.38
CA GLU A 125 6.56 15.01 -4.84
C GLU A 125 8.01 15.31 -5.24
N VAL A 126 8.60 16.41 -4.73
CA VAL A 126 10.00 16.77 -5.00
C VAL A 126 10.97 15.69 -4.49
N LYS A 127 10.69 15.10 -3.32
CA LYS A 127 11.51 14.03 -2.75
C LYS A 127 11.41 12.74 -3.57
N LEU A 128 10.21 12.39 -4.01
CA LEU A 128 9.95 11.22 -4.84
C LEU A 128 10.65 11.32 -6.19
N GLU A 129 10.60 12.49 -6.83
CA GLU A 129 11.26 12.70 -8.13
C GLU A 129 12.79 12.57 -8.01
N LYS A 130 13.39 13.13 -6.95
CA LYS A 130 14.82 12.93 -6.65
C LYS A 130 15.16 11.46 -6.42
N GLN A 131 14.30 10.72 -5.74
CA GLN A 131 14.51 9.30 -5.48
C GLN A 131 14.47 8.47 -6.77
N LYS A 132 13.50 8.73 -7.66
CA LYS A 132 13.41 8.07 -8.98
C LYS A 132 14.67 8.26 -9.81
N VAL A 133 15.21 9.49 -9.84
CA VAL A 133 16.45 9.80 -10.58
C VAL A 133 17.63 9.00 -10.03
N LEU A 134 17.78 8.94 -8.70
CA LEU A 134 18.85 8.17 -8.04
C LEU A 134 18.70 6.65 -8.24
N GLU A 135 17.48 6.13 -8.21
CA GLU A 135 17.22 4.70 -8.45
C GLU A 135 17.51 4.32 -9.90
N ARG A 136 17.10 5.15 -10.87
CA ARG A 136 17.44 4.95 -12.29
C ARG A 136 18.94 4.90 -12.51
N GLU A 137 19.69 5.84 -11.94
CA GLU A 137 21.15 5.85 -12.01
C GLU A 137 21.77 4.56 -11.44
N LYS A 138 21.29 4.09 -10.29
CA LYS A 138 21.76 2.83 -9.68
C LYS A 138 21.52 1.62 -10.59
N VAL A 139 20.36 1.56 -11.26
CA VAL A 139 20.04 0.48 -12.20
C VAL A 139 21.00 0.50 -13.38
N ILE A 140 21.22 1.67 -14.00
CA ILE A 140 22.13 1.82 -15.15
C ILE A 140 23.57 1.46 -14.74
N LEU A 141 24.03 1.94 -13.58
CA LEU A 141 25.36 1.60 -13.07
C LEU A 141 25.52 0.10 -12.84
N LYS A 142 24.49 -0.59 -12.36
CA LYS A 142 24.53 -2.04 -12.14
C LYS A 142 24.53 -2.82 -13.45
N GLU A 143 23.66 -2.43 -14.38
CA GLU A 143 23.51 -3.09 -15.68
C GLU A 143 24.79 -2.95 -16.52
N TYR A 144 25.32 -1.73 -16.64
CA TYR A 144 26.46 -1.42 -17.52
C TYR A 144 27.81 -1.38 -16.79
N ALA A 145 27.89 -1.79 -15.52
CA ALA A 145 29.10 -1.70 -14.68
C ALA A 145 30.36 -2.19 -15.39
N THR A 146 30.26 -3.38 -15.98
CA THR A 146 31.34 -4.13 -16.64
C THR A 146 30.91 -4.66 -18.01
N ILE A 147 29.82 -4.14 -18.58
CA ILE A 147 29.41 -4.46 -19.95
C ILE A 147 30.44 -3.83 -20.89
N GLY A 148 31.06 -4.64 -21.75
CA GLY A 148 32.21 -4.31 -22.59
C GLY A 148 32.20 -2.90 -23.24
N SER A 149 31.93 -2.82 -24.54
CA SER A 149 31.96 -1.55 -25.26
C SER A 149 30.62 -0.81 -25.16
N ILE A 150 30.65 0.43 -24.68
CA ILE A 150 29.47 1.26 -24.42
C ILE A 150 29.71 2.73 -24.82
N ILE A 151 28.62 3.45 -25.09
CA ILE A 151 28.53 4.91 -24.98
C ILE A 151 27.75 5.24 -23.71
N TYR A 152 28.18 6.27 -22.99
CA TYR A 152 27.47 6.80 -21.84
C TYR A 152 27.22 8.30 -21.99
N ILE A 153 26.18 8.75 -21.33
CA ILE A 153 25.84 10.16 -21.22
C ILE A 153 25.75 10.51 -19.74
N ILE A 154 26.59 11.43 -19.30
CA ILE A 154 26.51 12.00 -17.95
C ILE A 154 26.11 13.47 -18.04
N LYS A 155 25.35 13.91 -17.06
CA LYS A 155 25.07 15.33 -16.82
C LYS A 155 26.13 15.87 -15.87
N VAL A 156 26.75 16.98 -16.26
CA VAL A 156 27.91 17.56 -15.55
C VAL A 156 27.64 18.93 -14.94
N LYS A 157 26.55 19.60 -15.35
CA LYS A 157 26.15 20.91 -14.80
C LYS A 157 24.71 21.24 -15.13
N THR A 158 24.00 21.87 -14.19
CA THR A 158 22.66 22.43 -14.37
C THR A 158 22.68 23.95 -14.21
N PHE A 159 21.94 24.65 -15.04
CA PHE A 159 21.73 26.10 -14.96
C PHE A 159 20.34 26.43 -14.41
N GLU A 160 20.19 27.61 -13.83
CA GLU A 160 18.93 28.08 -13.22
C GLU A 160 17.77 28.18 -14.23
N ASN A 161 18.08 28.40 -15.51
CA ASN A 161 17.09 28.46 -16.59
C ASN A 161 16.62 27.07 -17.08
N GLY A 162 17.04 25.99 -16.43
CA GLY A 162 16.69 24.61 -16.78
C GLY A 162 17.56 23.99 -17.88
N GLN A 163 18.50 24.73 -18.46
CA GLN A 163 19.51 24.17 -19.37
C GLN A 163 20.55 23.37 -18.58
N TYR A 164 21.20 22.42 -19.24
CA TYR A 164 22.23 21.62 -18.59
C TYR A 164 23.28 21.14 -19.59
N ILE A 165 24.48 20.89 -19.10
CA ILE A 165 25.59 20.36 -19.88
C ILE A 165 25.65 18.85 -19.67
N ILE A 166 25.78 18.13 -20.78
CA ILE A 166 26.06 16.71 -20.78
C ILE A 166 27.46 16.44 -21.34
N LYS A 167 28.03 15.31 -20.96
CA LYS A 167 29.20 14.71 -21.59
C LYS A 167 28.80 13.41 -22.26
N ILE A 168 29.20 13.24 -23.52
CA ILE A 168 29.02 11.99 -24.27
C ILE A 168 30.38 11.33 -24.39
N GLY A 169 30.57 10.20 -23.71
CA GLY A 169 31.85 9.49 -23.71
C GLY A 169 31.70 7.99 -24.01
N GLU A 170 32.79 7.36 -24.40
CA GLU A 170 32.86 5.90 -24.63
C GLU A 170 33.63 5.15 -23.53
N SER A 171 33.33 3.87 -23.34
CA SER A 171 34.19 2.95 -22.57
C SER A 171 34.17 1.56 -23.19
N ARG A 172 35.31 0.86 -23.16
CA ARG A 172 35.46 -0.53 -23.62
C ARG A 172 35.36 -1.58 -22.50
N ARG A 173 35.17 -1.13 -21.25
CA ARG A 173 35.17 -1.98 -20.05
C ARG A 173 33.94 -1.76 -19.16
N GLY A 174 32.92 -1.09 -19.68
CA GLY A 174 31.76 -0.63 -18.89
C GLY A 174 31.95 0.72 -18.21
N ILE A 175 30.91 1.16 -17.51
CA ILE A 175 30.79 2.55 -17.03
C ILE A 175 31.48 2.80 -15.68
N LYS A 176 31.73 1.76 -14.89
CA LYS A 176 32.07 1.89 -13.46
C LYS A 176 33.28 2.80 -13.19
N ASP A 177 34.41 2.54 -13.86
CA ASP A 177 35.64 3.29 -13.61
C ASP A 177 35.55 4.73 -14.13
N ARG A 178 34.99 4.92 -15.34
CA ARG A 178 34.77 6.25 -15.93
C ARG A 178 33.85 7.11 -15.07
N TYR A 179 32.78 6.53 -14.54
CA TYR A 179 31.84 7.27 -13.71
C TYR A 179 32.45 7.69 -12.36
N ASN A 180 33.32 6.87 -11.75
CA ASN A 180 34.08 7.27 -10.56
C ASN A 180 35.09 8.40 -10.84
N GLU A 181 35.73 8.37 -12.00
CA GLU A 181 36.60 9.46 -12.46
C GLU A 181 35.80 10.76 -12.62
N HIS A 182 34.66 10.71 -13.31
CA HIS A 182 33.81 11.88 -13.54
C HIS A 182 33.25 12.49 -12.25
N LYS A 183 32.90 11.66 -11.26
CA LYS A 183 32.49 12.12 -9.92
C LYS A 183 33.53 12.97 -9.21
N SER A 184 34.81 12.71 -9.48
CA SER A 184 35.91 13.49 -8.90
C SER A 184 36.23 14.74 -9.73
N LYS A 185 35.82 14.75 -11.00
CA LYS A 185 36.20 15.76 -12.00
C LYS A 185 35.18 16.90 -12.11
N TYR A 186 33.88 16.62 -11.93
CA TYR A 186 32.81 17.60 -12.08
C TYR A 186 32.10 17.86 -10.75
N GLU A 187 31.62 19.09 -10.56
CA GLU A 187 30.81 19.49 -9.38
C GLU A 187 29.46 18.74 -9.32
N GLU A 188 28.85 18.51 -10.49
CA GLU A 188 27.66 17.66 -10.64
C GLU A 188 28.04 16.47 -11.53
N CYS A 189 27.63 15.26 -11.16
CA CYS A 189 27.83 14.07 -11.99
C CYS A 189 26.64 13.13 -11.81
N LEU A 190 25.75 13.12 -12.80
CA LEU A 190 24.57 12.24 -12.84
C LEU A 190 24.60 11.41 -14.12
N LEU A 191 24.55 10.08 -14.00
CA LEU A 191 24.49 9.18 -15.16
C LEU A 191 23.06 9.15 -15.71
N LEU A 192 22.90 9.60 -16.96
CA LEU A 192 21.59 9.68 -17.60
C LEU A 192 21.24 8.39 -18.33
N ASP A 193 22.12 7.93 -19.22
CA ASP A 193 21.89 6.73 -20.04
C ASP A 193 23.22 6.09 -20.48
N CYS A 194 23.17 4.77 -20.72
CA CYS A 194 24.24 3.97 -21.29
C CYS A 194 23.71 3.12 -22.45
N PHE A 195 24.54 2.91 -23.47
CA PHE A 195 24.18 2.17 -24.67
C PHE A 195 25.29 1.19 -25.03
N ALA A 196 24.98 -0.11 -25.11
CA ALA A 196 25.93 -1.12 -25.58
C ALA A 196 26.19 -0.96 -27.08
N VAL A 197 27.46 -0.80 -27.46
CA VAL A 197 27.87 -0.68 -28.86
C VAL A 197 29.24 -1.32 -29.13
N ASN A 198 29.34 -2.19 -30.13
CA ASN A 198 30.58 -2.91 -30.42
C ASN A 198 31.74 -1.98 -30.82
N LYS A 199 31.47 -1.06 -31.76
CA LYS A 199 32.43 -0.04 -32.24
C LYS A 199 32.25 1.28 -31.48
N SER A 200 32.39 1.27 -30.15
CA SER A 200 32.12 2.42 -29.28
C SER A 200 32.88 3.70 -29.68
N LYS A 201 34.17 3.59 -29.98
CA LYS A 201 35.01 4.74 -30.37
C LYS A 201 34.58 5.39 -31.70
N ASP A 202 34.23 4.57 -32.69
CA ASP A 202 33.75 5.07 -33.98
C ASP A 202 32.39 5.74 -33.82
N PHE A 203 31.54 5.16 -32.96
CA PHE A 203 30.22 5.71 -32.67
C PHE A 203 30.27 7.02 -31.88
N GLU A 204 31.17 7.14 -30.90
CA GLU A 204 31.46 8.40 -30.20
C GLU A 204 31.88 9.49 -31.19
N SER A 205 32.82 9.15 -32.08
CA SER A 205 33.31 10.07 -33.11
C SER A 205 32.19 10.51 -34.06
N PHE A 206 31.28 9.60 -34.41
CA PHE A 206 30.07 9.93 -35.19
C PHE A 206 29.15 10.90 -34.44
N LEU A 207 28.87 10.65 -33.15
CA LEU A 207 27.99 11.50 -32.35
C LEU A 207 28.58 12.91 -32.18
N HIS A 208 29.87 13.02 -31.88
CA HIS A 208 30.53 14.32 -31.72
C HIS A 208 30.53 15.15 -33.00
N ASN A 209 30.61 14.50 -34.16
CA ASN A 209 30.66 15.17 -35.47
C ASN A 209 29.30 15.27 -36.17
N ASN A 210 28.23 14.73 -35.57
CA ASN A 210 26.89 14.84 -36.09
C ASN A 210 26.47 16.31 -36.22
N GLU A 211 25.85 16.69 -37.34
CA GLU A 211 25.53 18.09 -37.63
C GLU A 211 24.65 18.76 -36.58
N ILE A 212 23.74 18.00 -35.99
CA ILE A 212 22.80 18.50 -34.99
C ILE A 212 23.49 18.62 -33.63
N ILE A 213 24.34 17.65 -33.26
CA ILE A 213 24.97 17.59 -31.94
C ILE A 213 26.16 18.55 -31.85
N LYS A 214 26.99 18.63 -32.90
CA LYS A 214 28.24 19.42 -32.91
C LYS A 214 28.02 20.91 -32.69
N CYS A 215 26.84 21.43 -33.06
CA CYS A 215 26.50 22.85 -32.98
C CYS A 215 26.34 23.34 -31.55
N ASP A 216 25.97 22.47 -30.61
CA ASP A 216 25.75 22.82 -29.20
C ASP A 216 26.94 22.40 -28.32
N ARG A 217 28.15 22.28 -28.89
CA ARG A 217 29.36 21.94 -28.14
C ARG A 217 29.79 23.07 -27.21
N VAL A 218 30.13 22.73 -25.98
CA VAL A 218 30.54 23.66 -24.91
C VAL A 218 32.06 23.73 -24.84
N LYS A 219 32.62 24.95 -24.75
CA LYS A 219 34.09 25.19 -24.66
C LYS A 219 34.47 26.14 -23.52
N ASP A 220 33.49 26.72 -22.85
CA ASP A 220 33.60 27.76 -21.84
C ASP A 220 33.29 27.26 -20.42
N LEU A 221 33.23 25.94 -20.23
CA LEU A 221 33.13 25.35 -18.90
C LEU A 221 34.47 25.47 -18.18
N LYS A 222 34.51 26.30 -17.12
CA LYS A 222 35.71 26.56 -16.30
C LYS A 222 36.38 25.25 -15.83
N GLY A 223 37.66 25.08 -16.12
CA GLY A 223 38.44 23.86 -15.79
C GLY A 223 38.29 22.70 -16.77
N HIS A 224 37.46 22.87 -17.81
CA HIS A 224 37.17 21.86 -18.84
C HIS A 224 37.20 22.46 -20.25
N GLU A 225 37.94 23.55 -20.46
CA GLU A 225 37.95 24.33 -21.71
C GLU A 225 38.49 23.52 -22.91
N THR A 226 39.27 22.49 -22.64
CA THR A 226 39.85 21.59 -23.66
C THR A 226 38.97 20.39 -23.97
N GLU A 227 37.85 20.18 -23.26
CA GLU A 227 37.00 19.02 -23.46
C GLU A 227 36.10 19.18 -24.68
N LEU A 228 36.26 18.26 -25.63
CA LEU A 228 35.51 18.27 -26.88
C LEU A 228 34.18 17.50 -26.80
N GLU A 229 33.95 16.81 -25.70
CA GLU A 229 32.86 15.85 -25.50
C GLU A 229 31.68 16.43 -24.70
N LEU A 230 31.69 17.74 -24.46
CA LEU A 230 30.67 18.47 -23.70
C LEU A 230 29.66 19.16 -24.62
N PHE A 231 28.36 19.01 -24.34
CA PHE A 231 27.27 19.54 -25.15
C PHE A 231 26.16 20.16 -24.28
N LEU A 232 25.58 21.27 -24.74
CA LEU A 232 24.49 21.99 -24.06
C LEU A 232 23.13 21.43 -24.48
N ILE A 233 22.28 21.12 -23.49
CA ILE A 233 20.90 20.67 -23.69
C ILE A 233 19.93 21.75 -23.20
N GLY A 234 18.87 21.97 -23.98
CA GLY A 234 17.81 22.95 -23.66
C GLY A 234 17.93 24.28 -24.39
N LYS A 235 18.78 24.36 -25.43
CA LYS A 235 18.85 25.49 -26.37
C LYS A 235 18.39 25.06 -27.77
N ASN A 236 19.30 24.54 -28.60
CA ASN A 236 18.95 24.02 -29.92
C ASN A 236 18.84 22.48 -29.92
N LEU A 237 19.73 21.82 -29.17
CA LEU A 237 19.67 20.38 -28.91
C LEU A 237 18.76 20.07 -27.70
N THR A 238 17.82 19.14 -27.90
CA THR A 238 17.01 18.55 -26.83
C THR A 238 17.49 17.13 -26.52
N TYR A 239 17.34 16.69 -25.28
CA TYR A 239 17.75 15.34 -24.88
C TYR A 239 17.05 14.25 -25.68
N LYS A 240 15.75 14.42 -25.93
CA LYS A 240 14.97 13.48 -26.76
C LYS A 240 15.58 13.33 -28.16
N ARG A 241 15.93 14.45 -28.81
CA ARG A 241 16.51 14.44 -30.15
C ARG A 241 17.87 13.75 -30.17
N LEU A 242 18.67 13.92 -29.11
CA LEU A 242 19.94 13.19 -28.95
C LEU A 242 19.70 11.67 -28.85
N ILE A 243 18.75 11.25 -28.02
CA ILE A 243 18.40 9.83 -27.85
C ILE A 243 17.90 9.22 -29.17
N ASP A 244 17.07 9.95 -29.91
CA ASP A 244 16.58 9.50 -31.23
C ASP A 244 17.75 9.31 -32.21
N ILE A 245 18.72 10.22 -32.24
CA ILE A 245 19.93 10.09 -33.08
C ILE A 245 20.73 8.84 -32.68
N ILE A 246 20.92 8.59 -31.38
CA ILE A 246 21.65 7.42 -30.89
C ILE A 246 20.95 6.14 -31.32
N ASN A 247 19.66 6.00 -30.99
CA ASN A 247 18.89 4.78 -31.25
C ASN A 247 18.78 4.45 -32.75
N ASN A 248 18.64 5.47 -33.60
CA ASN A 248 18.53 5.26 -35.05
C ASN A 248 19.85 4.79 -35.68
N ASN A 249 20.99 5.17 -35.10
CA ASN A 249 22.30 4.94 -35.70
C ASN A 249 23.09 3.80 -35.06
N ILE A 250 22.83 3.45 -33.79
CA ILE A 250 23.63 2.47 -33.04
C ILE A 250 23.77 1.11 -33.72
N LYS A 251 22.74 0.67 -34.46
CA LYS A 251 22.74 -0.60 -35.21
C LYS A 251 23.87 -0.70 -36.25
N TYR A 252 24.26 0.41 -36.87
CA TYR A 252 25.34 0.44 -37.87
C TYR A 252 26.73 0.25 -37.26
N PHE A 253 26.85 0.45 -35.95
CA PHE A 253 28.10 0.31 -35.20
C PHE A 253 28.17 -1.00 -34.40
N ASN A 254 27.12 -1.82 -34.48
CA ASN A 254 27.04 -3.14 -33.87
C ASN A 254 27.32 -4.29 -34.85
N ASN A 255 26.98 -4.13 -36.12
CA ASN A 255 27.12 -5.21 -37.10
C ASN A 255 28.50 -5.21 -37.76
N ASN A 256 29.09 -6.40 -37.85
CA ASN A 256 30.25 -6.69 -38.72
C ASN A 256 29.83 -7.11 -40.14
N ASP A 257 28.53 -7.17 -40.44
CA ASP A 257 28.05 -7.63 -41.74
C ASP A 257 28.11 -6.51 -42.78
N THR A 258 29.32 -6.28 -43.30
CA THR A 258 29.54 -5.55 -44.56
C THR A 258 28.59 -6.07 -45.65
N ASN A 259 28.30 -7.38 -45.66
CA ASN A 259 27.38 -8.04 -46.58
C ASN A 259 25.94 -7.49 -46.55
N LYS A 260 25.42 -7.05 -45.40
CA LYS A 260 24.04 -6.53 -45.31
C LYS A 260 23.93 -5.10 -45.80
N ILE A 261 24.98 -4.32 -45.58
CA ILE A 261 25.14 -2.95 -46.10
C ILE A 261 25.42 -2.99 -47.61
N GLU A 262 26.20 -3.95 -48.09
CA GLU A 262 26.40 -4.24 -49.51
C GLU A 262 25.09 -4.66 -50.18
N LEU A 263 24.28 -5.50 -49.52
CA LEU A 263 22.96 -5.90 -50.01
C LEU A 263 21.98 -4.72 -50.09
N GLU A 264 21.96 -3.82 -49.09
CA GLU A 264 21.15 -2.59 -49.13
C GLU A 264 21.64 -1.62 -50.23
N ASN A 265 22.95 -1.49 -50.41
CA ASN A 265 23.53 -0.68 -51.48
C ASN A 265 23.29 -1.27 -52.88
N GLU A 266 23.32 -2.60 -53.02
CA GLU A 266 22.91 -3.29 -54.25
C GLU A 266 21.42 -3.10 -54.52
N GLN A 267 20.56 -3.21 -53.51
CA GLN A 267 19.12 -2.97 -53.64
C GLN A 267 18.83 -1.52 -54.05
N LEU A 268 19.55 -0.54 -53.48
CA LEU A 268 19.43 0.87 -53.87
C LEU A 268 19.97 1.13 -55.29
N LYS A 269 21.07 0.47 -55.70
CA LYS A 269 21.57 0.52 -57.08
C LYS A 269 20.59 -0.09 -58.07
N LEU A 270 20.04 -1.25 -57.77
CA LEU A 270 19.01 -1.91 -58.57
C LEU A 270 17.75 -1.04 -58.67
N MET A 271 17.31 -0.40 -57.59
CA MET A 271 16.18 0.55 -57.63
C MET A 271 16.47 1.77 -58.51
N LEU A 272 17.70 2.28 -58.51
CA LEU A 272 18.12 3.40 -59.36
C LEU A 272 18.24 2.99 -60.84
N GLU A 273 18.74 1.78 -61.12
CA GLU A 273 18.80 1.20 -62.47
C GLU A 273 17.40 0.92 -63.02
N MET A 274 16.50 0.36 -62.21
CA MET A 274 15.11 0.09 -62.59
C MET A 274 14.32 1.39 -62.86
N LYS A 275 14.65 2.49 -62.20
CA LYS A 275 14.04 3.81 -62.43
C LYS A 275 14.43 4.42 -63.79
N ASN A 276 15.53 3.97 -64.39
CA ASN A 276 16.01 4.46 -65.70
C ASN A 276 15.45 3.67 -66.89
N THR A 277 14.91 2.47 -66.66
CA THR A 277 14.21 1.68 -67.67
C THR A 277 12.70 1.87 -67.54
N ASN A 278 12.09 2.59 -68.49
CA ASN A 278 10.65 2.86 -68.61
C ASN A 278 9.77 1.60 -68.41
N ASN A 279 9.44 1.28 -67.15
CA ASN A 279 8.55 0.18 -66.80
C ASN A 279 7.68 0.53 -65.59
N ASP A 280 7.20 1.78 -65.56
CA ASP A 280 6.39 2.36 -64.47
C ASP A 280 5.15 1.51 -64.13
N ASN A 281 4.61 0.74 -65.08
CA ASN A 281 3.40 -0.05 -64.87
C ASN A 281 3.58 -1.26 -63.93
N LEU A 282 4.74 -1.94 -63.93
CA LEU A 282 4.91 -3.15 -63.13
C LEU A 282 5.22 -2.80 -61.66
N LEU A 283 6.03 -1.76 -61.46
CA LEU A 283 6.38 -1.24 -60.14
C LEU A 283 5.17 -0.64 -59.43
N ILE A 284 4.29 0.06 -60.16
CA ILE A 284 3.01 0.56 -59.64
C ILE A 284 2.09 -0.60 -59.26
N GLN A 285 2.05 -1.68 -60.05
CA GLN A 285 1.23 -2.85 -59.73
C GLN A 285 1.71 -3.60 -58.47
N GLU A 286 3.02 -3.81 -58.32
CA GLU A 286 3.57 -4.40 -57.09
C GLU A 286 3.33 -3.50 -55.88
N LEU A 287 3.51 -2.18 -56.02
CA LEU A 287 3.26 -1.23 -54.94
C LEU A 287 1.78 -1.26 -54.52
N ILE A 288 0.84 -1.31 -55.47
CA ILE A 288 -0.60 -1.44 -55.20
C ILE A 288 -0.91 -2.76 -54.49
N GLN A 289 -0.26 -3.86 -54.89
CA GLN A 289 -0.42 -5.17 -54.25
C GLN A 289 0.06 -5.13 -52.79
N THR A 290 1.23 -4.54 -52.54
CA THR A 290 1.78 -4.40 -51.18
C THR A 290 0.92 -3.48 -50.33
N VAL A 291 0.44 -2.35 -50.87
CA VAL A 291 -0.46 -1.43 -50.15
C VAL A 291 -1.79 -2.11 -49.80
N LYS A 292 -2.37 -2.90 -50.71
CA LYS A 292 -3.58 -3.70 -50.41
C LYS A 292 -3.34 -4.72 -49.31
N GLN A 293 -2.20 -5.42 -49.32
CA GLN A 293 -1.85 -6.38 -48.26
C GLN A 293 -1.62 -5.69 -46.91
N MET A 294 -0.98 -4.51 -46.90
CA MET A 294 -0.80 -3.73 -45.68
C MET A 294 -2.14 -3.20 -45.15
N SER A 295 -3.04 -2.73 -46.02
CA SER A 295 -4.39 -2.29 -45.64
C SER A 295 -5.17 -3.42 -44.98
N GLY A 296 -5.16 -4.63 -45.55
CA GLY A 296 -5.85 -5.77 -44.93
C GLY A 296 -5.31 -6.14 -43.54
N LYS A 297 -3.98 -6.06 -43.36
CA LYS A 297 -3.38 -6.26 -42.02
C LYS A 297 -3.76 -5.17 -41.02
N ILE A 298 -3.94 -3.92 -41.48
CA ILE A 298 -4.43 -2.82 -40.65
C ILE A 298 -5.87 -3.09 -40.23
N ASP A 299 -6.74 -3.51 -41.16
CA ASP A 299 -8.14 -3.84 -40.86
C ASP A 299 -8.25 -4.98 -39.83
N ASP A 300 -7.41 -6.02 -39.96
CA ASP A 300 -7.34 -7.14 -39.02
C ASP A 300 -6.87 -6.69 -37.62
N LEU A 301 -5.87 -5.80 -37.57
CA LEU A 301 -5.39 -5.22 -36.31
C LEU A 301 -6.44 -4.33 -35.65
N GLU A 302 -7.15 -3.51 -36.43
CA GLU A 302 -8.25 -2.69 -35.93
C GLU A 302 -9.38 -3.53 -35.36
N LYS A 303 -9.74 -4.62 -36.04
CA LYS A 303 -10.73 -5.58 -35.55
C LYS A 303 -10.28 -6.25 -34.25
N SER A 304 -9.03 -6.70 -34.18
CA SER A 304 -8.47 -7.30 -32.96
C SER A 304 -8.45 -6.31 -31.80
N ASN A 305 -8.06 -5.06 -32.05
CA ASN A 305 -8.10 -3.99 -31.04
C ASN A 305 -9.52 -3.70 -30.56
N LYS A 306 -10.52 -3.70 -31.45
CA LYS A 306 -11.92 -3.50 -31.09
C LYS A 306 -12.47 -4.64 -30.23
N GLU A 307 -12.10 -5.88 -30.53
CA GLU A 307 -12.45 -7.06 -29.73
C GLU A 307 -11.76 -7.02 -28.34
N LEU A 308 -10.50 -6.62 -28.28
CA LEU A 308 -9.78 -6.41 -27.02
C LEU A 308 -10.42 -5.30 -26.18
N LEU A 309 -10.83 -4.19 -26.81
CA LEU A 309 -11.52 -3.09 -26.13
C LEU A 309 -12.87 -3.53 -25.55
N GLN A 310 -13.64 -4.34 -26.30
CA GLN A 310 -14.90 -4.92 -25.81
C GLN A 310 -14.67 -5.90 -24.65
N LYS A 311 -13.64 -6.74 -24.71
CA LYS A 311 -13.27 -7.63 -23.59
C LYS A 311 -12.82 -6.83 -22.35
N PHE A 312 -12.04 -5.78 -22.55
CA PHE A 312 -11.60 -4.89 -21.47
C PHE A 312 -12.80 -4.21 -20.79
N ASN A 313 -13.70 -3.61 -21.58
CA ASN A 313 -14.89 -2.92 -21.07
C ASN A 313 -15.92 -3.87 -20.43
N SER A 314 -16.06 -5.10 -20.91
CA SER A 314 -16.98 -6.09 -20.31
C SER A 314 -16.46 -6.68 -18.99
N THR A 315 -15.16 -6.55 -18.71
CA THR A 315 -14.53 -7.01 -17.46
C THR A 315 -14.64 -5.96 -16.35
N GLN A 316 -14.74 -4.67 -16.70
CA GLN A 316 -14.89 -3.58 -15.74
C GLN A 316 -16.31 -3.55 -15.14
N SER A 317 -16.36 -3.36 -13.82
CA SER A 317 -17.64 -3.16 -13.13
C SER A 317 -18.21 -1.79 -13.54
N LYS A 318 -19.49 -1.72 -13.92
CA LYS A 318 -20.14 -0.41 -14.17
C LYS A 318 -20.04 0.44 -12.91
N ILE A 319 -19.28 1.53 -12.99
CA ILE A 319 -19.08 2.50 -11.90
C ILE A 319 -20.03 3.71 -12.01
N VAL A 320 -20.64 3.89 -13.17
CA VAL A 320 -21.59 4.97 -13.45
C VAL A 320 -22.88 4.43 -14.07
N THR A 321 -23.97 5.18 -13.90
CA THR A 321 -25.25 4.96 -14.56
C THR A 321 -25.11 5.28 -16.06
N GLY A 322 -26.15 4.97 -16.85
CA GLY A 322 -26.21 5.35 -18.27
C GLY A 322 -26.17 6.87 -18.52
N PHE A 323 -26.25 7.68 -17.46
CA PHE A 323 -26.16 9.14 -17.47
C PHE A 323 -24.80 9.66 -16.96
N ASN A 324 -23.78 8.80 -16.86
CA ASN A 324 -22.46 9.11 -16.29
C ASN A 324 -22.48 9.57 -14.82
N GLU A 325 -23.57 9.31 -14.09
CA GLU A 325 -23.63 9.60 -12.66
C GLU A 325 -23.07 8.42 -11.85
N PRO A 326 -22.39 8.63 -10.71
CA PRO A 326 -21.91 7.55 -9.86
C PRO A 326 -23.06 6.65 -9.37
N LEU A 327 -22.90 5.34 -9.47
CA LEU A 327 -23.89 4.41 -8.92
C LEU A 327 -23.96 4.53 -7.39
N VAL A 328 -25.11 4.93 -6.86
CA VAL A 328 -25.37 5.09 -5.42
C VAL A 328 -25.20 3.79 -4.61
N THR A 329 -25.20 2.64 -5.27
CA THR A 329 -25.04 1.31 -4.68
C THR A 329 -23.58 0.86 -4.55
N LEU A 330 -22.61 1.67 -5.00
CA LEU A 330 -21.20 1.34 -4.93
C LEU A 330 -20.65 1.51 -3.51
N GLY A 331 -20.32 0.40 -2.87
CA GLY A 331 -19.56 0.40 -1.60
C GLY A 331 -18.12 0.92 -1.74
N PRO A 332 -17.34 0.93 -0.64
CA PRO A 332 -15.95 1.40 -0.63
C PRO A 332 -15.05 0.58 -1.56
N ARG A 333 -13.96 1.19 -2.02
CA ARG A 333 -12.88 0.51 -2.77
C ARG A 333 -12.10 -0.41 -1.82
N LEU A 334 -11.44 -1.41 -2.39
CA LEU A 334 -10.68 -2.40 -1.63
C LEU A 334 -9.20 -2.34 -2.05
N GLN A 335 -8.31 -2.14 -1.09
CA GLN A 335 -6.87 -2.21 -1.29
C GLN A 335 -6.35 -3.60 -0.91
N LYS A 336 -5.42 -4.12 -1.72
CA LYS A 336 -4.59 -5.29 -1.46
C LYS A 336 -3.18 -4.82 -1.18
N ILE A 337 -2.66 -5.19 -0.02
CA ILE A 337 -1.47 -4.60 0.58
C ILE A 337 -0.52 -5.72 0.97
N ASN A 338 0.78 -5.51 0.80
CA ASN A 338 1.82 -6.44 1.24
C ASN A 338 1.82 -6.50 2.79
N PRO A 339 1.70 -7.67 3.41
CA PRO A 339 1.61 -7.76 4.87
C PRO A 339 2.92 -7.43 5.61
N GLU A 340 4.07 -7.54 4.93
CA GLU A 340 5.40 -7.29 5.50
C GLU A 340 5.85 -5.85 5.27
N THR A 341 5.78 -5.36 4.04
CA THR A 341 6.23 -4.00 3.68
C THR A 341 5.15 -2.94 3.89
N LEU A 342 3.89 -3.35 4.04
CA LEU A 342 2.70 -2.47 4.06
C LEU A 342 2.55 -1.62 2.79
N GLU A 343 3.17 -2.03 1.70
CA GLU A 343 3.06 -1.35 0.41
C GLU A 343 1.78 -1.75 -0.32
N LEU A 344 1.19 -0.79 -1.02
CA LEU A 344 0.02 -1.03 -1.85
C LEU A 344 0.41 -1.89 -3.06
N ILE A 345 -0.26 -3.03 -3.22
CA ILE A 345 -0.06 -3.93 -4.37
C ILE A 345 -1.07 -3.60 -5.45
N LYS A 346 -2.35 -3.48 -5.08
CA LYS A 346 -3.44 -3.28 -6.03
C LYS A 346 -4.67 -2.66 -5.38
N VAL A 347 -5.43 -1.92 -6.16
CA VAL A 347 -6.74 -1.37 -5.80
C VAL A 347 -7.81 -2.06 -6.63
N TYR A 348 -8.91 -2.43 -5.99
CA TYR A 348 -10.11 -2.95 -6.63
C TYR A 348 -11.25 -1.95 -6.43
N GLU A 349 -12.07 -1.77 -7.46
CA GLU A 349 -13.26 -0.90 -7.38
C GLU A 349 -14.32 -1.48 -6.44
N THR A 350 -14.38 -2.81 -6.32
CA THR A 350 -15.26 -3.50 -5.37
C THR A 350 -14.60 -4.79 -4.85
N VAL A 351 -15.03 -5.29 -3.69
CA VAL A 351 -14.61 -6.63 -3.21
C VAL A 351 -15.01 -7.74 -4.19
N SER A 352 -16.10 -7.55 -4.94
CA SER A 352 -16.56 -8.53 -5.93
C SER A 352 -15.57 -8.68 -7.08
N GLU A 353 -14.82 -7.63 -7.41
CA GLU A 353 -13.76 -7.68 -8.42
C GLU A 353 -12.59 -8.55 -7.93
N ALA A 354 -12.16 -8.36 -6.67
CA ALA A 354 -11.15 -9.22 -6.05
C ALA A 354 -11.60 -10.70 -5.99
N MET A 355 -12.88 -10.95 -5.73
CA MET A 355 -13.45 -12.30 -5.74
C MET A 355 -13.53 -12.94 -7.14
N LYS A 356 -13.66 -12.13 -8.20
CA LYS A 356 -13.63 -12.62 -9.59
C LYS A 356 -12.21 -12.97 -10.02
N GLU A 357 -11.22 -12.20 -9.57
CA GLU A 357 -9.81 -12.47 -9.83
C GLU A 357 -9.35 -13.75 -9.12
N ASP A 358 -9.76 -13.96 -7.86
CA ASP A 358 -9.46 -15.17 -7.11
C ASP A 358 -10.70 -15.74 -6.41
N SER A 359 -11.16 -16.89 -6.89
CA SER A 359 -12.32 -17.61 -6.34
C SER A 359 -12.16 -18.07 -4.89
N ASN A 360 -10.94 -18.14 -4.36
CA ASN A 360 -10.66 -18.46 -2.96
C ASN A 360 -10.94 -17.29 -2.01
N ILE A 361 -11.08 -16.08 -2.54
CA ILE A 361 -11.41 -14.90 -1.76
C ILE A 361 -12.91 -14.90 -1.45
N LYS A 362 -13.26 -14.80 -0.16
CA LYS A 362 -14.65 -14.70 0.30
C LYS A 362 -14.86 -13.36 1.01
N ARG A 363 -15.91 -12.63 0.63
CA ARG A 363 -16.24 -11.30 1.18
C ARG A 363 -16.33 -11.27 2.72
N PRO A 364 -16.99 -12.23 3.41
CA PRO A 364 -17.02 -12.22 4.88
C PRO A 364 -15.62 -12.33 5.51
N SER A 365 -14.73 -13.13 4.91
CA SER A 365 -13.36 -13.33 5.39
C SER A 365 -12.50 -12.08 5.19
N ILE A 366 -12.63 -11.40 4.04
CA ILE A 366 -11.98 -10.09 3.83
C ILE A 366 -12.45 -9.09 4.87
N ASN A 367 -13.77 -8.95 5.06
CA ASN A 367 -14.32 -7.98 6.02
C ASN A 367 -13.77 -8.25 7.44
N LYS A 368 -13.74 -9.52 7.84
CA LYS A 368 -13.16 -9.93 9.13
C LYS A 368 -11.68 -9.59 9.22
N ALA A 369 -10.90 -9.88 8.18
CA ALA A 369 -9.46 -9.60 8.16
C ALA A 369 -9.15 -8.10 8.25
N ILE A 370 -9.97 -7.26 7.59
CA ILE A 370 -9.88 -5.79 7.67
C ILE A 370 -10.15 -5.33 9.11
N VAL A 371 -11.25 -5.76 9.72
CA VAL A 371 -11.63 -5.37 11.08
C VAL A 371 -10.61 -5.84 12.12
N GLU A 372 -10.12 -7.07 11.99
CA GLU A 372 -9.17 -7.67 12.93
C GLU A 372 -7.72 -7.27 12.65
N ASN A 373 -7.44 -6.57 11.56
CA ASN A 373 -6.08 -6.23 11.09
C ASN A 373 -5.19 -7.46 10.89
N THR A 374 -5.75 -8.54 10.35
CA THR A 374 -5.04 -9.81 10.12
C THR A 374 -4.75 -10.03 8.63
N VAL A 375 -3.82 -10.94 8.35
CA VAL A 375 -3.50 -11.37 6.99
C VAL A 375 -4.53 -12.38 6.51
N TYR A 376 -5.06 -12.20 5.30
CA TYR A 376 -5.96 -13.15 4.65
C TYR A 376 -5.48 -13.44 3.23
N ASN A 377 -5.39 -14.73 2.87
CA ASN A 377 -4.81 -15.21 1.62
C ASN A 377 -3.42 -14.61 1.31
N GLY A 378 -2.59 -14.39 2.34
CA GLY A 378 -1.24 -13.84 2.19
C GLY A 378 -1.16 -12.32 2.03
N TYR A 379 -2.29 -11.60 2.13
CA TYR A 379 -2.31 -10.14 1.97
C TYR A 379 -2.99 -9.43 3.14
N ARG A 380 -2.60 -8.17 3.35
CA ARG A 380 -3.38 -7.21 4.12
C ARG A 380 -4.44 -6.59 3.21
N TRP A 381 -5.61 -6.35 3.79
CA TRP A 381 -6.74 -5.76 3.09
C TRP A 381 -7.18 -4.50 3.83
N LEU A 382 -7.64 -3.49 3.10
CA LEU A 382 -8.17 -2.26 3.67
C LEU A 382 -9.30 -1.71 2.79
N PHE A 383 -10.33 -1.14 3.43
CA PHE A 383 -11.36 -0.38 2.72
C PHE A 383 -10.95 1.08 2.59
N VAL A 384 -11.18 1.64 1.41
CA VAL A 384 -10.98 3.06 1.13
C VAL A 384 -12.31 3.68 0.72
N VAL A 385 -12.69 4.74 1.42
CA VAL A 385 -13.86 5.55 1.09
C VAL A 385 -13.63 6.22 -0.26
N ARG A 386 -14.66 6.34 -1.10
CA ARG A 386 -14.50 6.79 -2.50
C ARG A 386 -14.00 8.22 -2.67
N GLU A 387 -14.18 9.05 -1.64
CA GLU A 387 -13.71 10.44 -1.56
C GLU A 387 -12.19 10.54 -1.35
N LEU A 388 -11.55 9.48 -0.87
CA LEU A 388 -10.11 9.40 -0.65
C LEU A 388 -9.40 8.81 -1.89
N ASP A 389 -8.14 9.18 -2.07
CA ASP A 389 -7.31 8.59 -3.11
C ASP A 389 -7.10 7.09 -2.82
N ALA A 390 -7.51 6.27 -3.77
CA ALA A 390 -7.44 4.83 -3.63
C ALA A 390 -6.01 4.28 -3.71
N ASN A 391 -5.05 5.08 -4.22
CA ASN A 391 -3.65 4.69 -4.33
C ASN A 391 -2.83 5.02 -3.08
N ILE A 392 -3.43 5.70 -2.09
CA ILE A 392 -2.79 6.07 -0.84
C ILE A 392 -3.36 5.20 0.29
N ILE A 393 -2.48 4.61 1.10
CA ILE A 393 -2.91 3.81 2.27
C ILE A 393 -3.12 4.77 3.44
N HIS A 394 -4.39 5.00 3.79
CA HIS A 394 -4.76 5.84 4.92
C HIS A 394 -4.91 4.99 6.20
N ASN A 395 -4.20 5.35 7.28
CA ASN A 395 -4.40 4.81 8.63
C ASN A 395 -4.37 3.28 8.75
N ILE A 396 -3.35 2.61 8.18
CA ILE A 396 -3.19 1.15 8.36
C ILE A 396 -2.65 0.81 9.76
N LEU A 397 -3.40 0.01 10.50
CA LEU A 397 -2.97 -0.50 11.81
C LEU A 397 -2.00 -1.68 11.65
N PRO A 398 -1.06 -1.88 12.61
CA PRO A 398 -0.11 -2.99 12.57
C PRO A 398 -0.77 -4.35 12.38
N THR A 399 -0.11 -5.21 11.61
CA THR A 399 -0.58 -6.57 11.34
C THR A 399 -0.60 -7.41 12.60
N ARG A 400 -1.80 -7.89 12.95
CA ARG A 400 -2.01 -8.86 14.02
C ARG A 400 -1.85 -10.27 13.47
N GLN A 401 -1.17 -11.12 14.22
CA GLN A 401 -1.13 -12.54 13.91
C GLN A 401 -2.52 -13.13 14.07
N SER A 402 -3.00 -13.80 13.03
CA SER A 402 -4.22 -14.59 13.15
C SER A 402 -3.97 -15.78 14.06
N ARG A 403 -4.98 -16.16 14.85
CA ARG A 403 -4.90 -17.39 15.65
C ARG A 403 -4.89 -18.58 14.69
N GLN A 404 -3.79 -19.33 14.64
CA GLN A 404 -3.78 -20.61 13.94
C GLN A 404 -4.80 -21.53 14.60
N GLN A 405 -5.78 -21.96 13.82
CA GLN A 405 -6.73 -22.97 14.26
C GLN A 405 -6.13 -24.34 13.97
N ASN A 406 -5.69 -25.02 15.03
CA ASN A 406 -5.20 -26.39 14.98
C ASN A 406 -6.39 -27.35 14.85
N ILE A 407 -6.97 -27.40 13.64
CA ILE A 407 -8.10 -28.26 13.27
C ILE A 407 -7.54 -29.58 12.73
N GLY A 408 -8.09 -30.69 13.19
CA GLY A 408 -7.74 -32.02 12.73
C GLY A 408 -8.27 -33.08 13.68
N TYR A 409 -7.97 -34.34 13.35
CA TYR A 409 -8.32 -35.46 14.20
C TYR A 409 -7.60 -35.38 15.54
N ILE A 410 -8.25 -35.87 16.60
CA ILE A 410 -7.73 -35.87 17.96
C ILE A 410 -7.45 -37.30 18.38
N ALA A 411 -6.18 -37.60 18.63
CA ALA A 411 -5.74 -38.85 19.21
C ALA A 411 -5.91 -38.81 20.73
N GLN A 412 -6.54 -39.84 21.29
CA GLN A 412 -6.55 -40.15 22.71
C GLN A 412 -5.43 -41.16 22.99
N ILE A 413 -4.49 -40.78 23.84
CA ILE A 413 -3.28 -41.55 24.13
C ILE A 413 -3.35 -42.01 25.58
N ASN A 414 -2.91 -43.24 25.85
CA ASN A 414 -2.82 -43.76 27.22
C ASN A 414 -1.91 -42.90 28.13
N LYS A 415 -2.01 -43.14 29.43
CA LYS A 415 -1.28 -42.36 30.46
C LYS A 415 0.24 -42.46 30.29
N GLU A 416 0.73 -43.59 29.82
CA GLU A 416 2.14 -43.89 29.61
C GLU A 416 2.70 -43.28 28.30
N LYS A 417 1.82 -42.73 27.44
CA LYS A 417 2.14 -42.19 26.11
C LYS A 417 2.75 -43.20 25.14
N THR A 418 2.38 -44.48 25.28
CA THR A 418 2.91 -45.59 24.47
C THR A 418 1.93 -46.08 23.40
N GLU A 419 0.65 -45.70 23.47
CA GLU A 419 -0.37 -46.19 22.54
C GLU A 419 -1.46 -45.15 22.30
N ILE A 420 -1.87 -45.00 21.04
CA ILE A 420 -3.12 -44.30 20.66
C ILE A 420 -4.27 -45.28 20.87
N ILE A 421 -5.19 -44.92 21.76
CA ILE A 421 -6.36 -45.74 22.13
C ILE A 421 -7.53 -45.48 21.18
N ASN A 422 -7.66 -44.25 20.69
CA ASN A 422 -8.75 -43.85 19.81
C ASN A 422 -8.39 -42.57 19.06
N VAL A 423 -8.99 -42.38 17.88
CA VAL A 423 -8.89 -41.15 17.09
C VAL A 423 -10.28 -40.60 16.86
N TYR A 424 -10.50 -39.33 17.16
CA TYR A 424 -11.78 -38.63 17.02
C TYR A 424 -11.72 -37.59 15.91
N LEU A 425 -12.86 -37.31 15.28
CA LEU A 425 -12.95 -36.34 14.20
C LEU A 425 -12.50 -34.92 14.61
N ASP A 426 -12.89 -34.48 15.80
CA ASP A 426 -12.54 -33.16 16.34
C ASP A 426 -12.59 -33.18 17.89
N ARG A 427 -12.09 -32.11 18.52
CA ARG A 427 -12.04 -31.99 20.00
C ARG A 427 -13.42 -32.03 20.64
N LYS A 428 -14.44 -31.50 19.95
CA LYS A 428 -15.82 -31.52 20.42
C LYS A 428 -16.35 -32.95 20.48
N THR A 429 -16.05 -33.73 19.45
CA THR A 429 -16.40 -35.14 19.34
C THR A 429 -15.66 -35.97 20.37
N ALA A 430 -14.35 -35.73 20.56
CA ALA A 430 -13.58 -36.36 21.64
C ALA A 430 -14.14 -36.03 23.03
N SER A 431 -14.50 -34.77 23.28
CA SER A 431 -15.07 -34.33 24.57
C SER A 431 -16.40 -35.04 24.85
N HIS A 432 -17.27 -35.10 23.84
CA HIS A 432 -18.57 -35.76 23.96
C HIS A 432 -18.43 -37.27 24.23
N PHE A 433 -17.63 -37.98 23.43
CA PHE A 433 -17.48 -39.43 23.58
C PHE A 433 -16.73 -39.87 24.85
N ASN A 434 -15.94 -38.97 25.46
CA ASN A 434 -15.24 -39.21 26.73
C ASN A 434 -15.99 -38.64 27.95
N GLY A 435 -17.28 -38.30 27.78
CA GLY A 435 -18.19 -37.93 28.87
C GLY A 435 -17.83 -36.61 29.55
N TYR A 436 -17.21 -35.66 28.85
CA TYR A 436 -17.06 -34.30 29.37
C TYR A 436 -18.38 -33.54 29.25
N GLU A 437 -18.71 -32.73 30.25
CA GLU A 437 -19.94 -31.93 30.25
C GLU A 437 -19.93 -30.86 29.17
N SER A 438 -18.76 -30.24 28.93
CA SER A 438 -18.59 -29.22 27.90
C SER A 438 -17.92 -29.77 26.65
N SER A 439 -18.48 -29.42 25.49
CA SER A 439 -17.85 -29.67 24.19
C SER A 439 -16.47 -29.01 23.99
N ALA A 440 -16.13 -28.00 24.80
CA ALA A 440 -14.84 -27.31 24.76
C ALA A 440 -13.88 -27.78 25.87
N ALA A 441 -14.26 -28.80 26.67
CA ALA A 441 -13.48 -29.23 27.83
C ALA A 441 -12.04 -29.63 27.46
N LEU A 442 -11.83 -30.25 26.30
CA LEU A 442 -10.51 -30.69 25.85
C LEU A 442 -9.64 -29.58 25.24
N ASP A 443 -10.13 -28.36 25.02
CA ASP A 443 -9.35 -27.31 24.33
C ASP A 443 -8.04 -26.98 25.06
N ASN A 444 -8.13 -26.75 26.39
CA ASN A 444 -6.95 -26.45 27.20
C ASN A 444 -6.07 -27.69 27.37
N HIS A 445 -6.65 -28.88 27.50
CA HIS A 445 -5.90 -30.11 27.71
C HIS A 445 -5.08 -30.52 26.49
N VAL A 446 -5.65 -30.35 25.28
CA VAL A 446 -4.94 -30.58 24.02
C VAL A 446 -3.84 -29.54 23.83
N LYS A 447 -4.13 -28.26 24.11
CA LYS A 447 -3.15 -27.17 23.96
C LYS A 447 -1.95 -27.30 24.90
N ASN A 448 -2.20 -27.66 26.15
CA ASN A 448 -1.18 -27.73 27.19
C ASN A 448 -0.59 -29.15 27.36
N ASN A 449 -1.03 -30.12 26.56
CA ASN A 449 -0.64 -31.53 26.66
C ASN A 449 -0.75 -32.08 28.09
N SER A 450 -1.88 -31.80 28.75
CA SER A 450 -2.11 -32.19 30.14
C SER A 450 -3.02 -33.42 30.25
N LEU A 451 -2.76 -34.26 31.24
CA LEU A 451 -3.54 -35.46 31.53
C LEU A 451 -4.95 -35.09 32.01
N THR A 452 -5.98 -35.74 31.47
CA THR A 452 -7.35 -35.60 31.94
C THR A 452 -8.11 -36.92 31.79
N LYS A 453 -8.90 -37.29 32.81
CA LYS A 453 -9.59 -38.58 32.91
C LYS A 453 -8.71 -39.80 32.58
N GLY A 454 -7.42 -39.74 32.89
CA GLY A 454 -6.46 -40.84 32.66
C GLY A 454 -5.85 -40.91 31.25
N TYR A 455 -6.13 -39.95 30.36
CA TYR A 455 -5.61 -39.94 29.00
C TYR A 455 -4.99 -38.58 28.62
N TYR A 456 -4.09 -38.60 27.64
CA TYR A 456 -3.64 -37.42 26.93
C TYR A 456 -4.40 -37.27 25.62
N TYR A 457 -4.60 -36.03 25.18
CA TYR A 457 -5.24 -35.73 23.90
C TYR A 457 -4.34 -34.82 23.08
N LYS A 458 -4.06 -35.18 21.82
CA LYS A 458 -3.23 -34.40 20.90
C LYS A 458 -3.84 -34.43 19.50
N LEU A 459 -3.45 -33.50 18.62
CA LEU A 459 -3.73 -33.68 17.19
C LEU A 459 -3.06 -34.96 16.71
N TYR A 460 -3.79 -35.77 15.94
CA TYR A 460 -3.27 -37.02 15.39
C TYR A 460 -2.02 -36.80 14.55
N ASN A 461 -1.98 -35.74 13.75
CA ASN A 461 -0.81 -35.38 12.94
C ASN A 461 0.42 -34.99 13.76
N ASP A 462 0.23 -34.58 15.01
CA ASP A 462 1.32 -34.22 15.92
C ASP A 462 1.79 -35.42 16.75
N CYS A 463 1.17 -36.60 16.62
CA CYS A 463 1.61 -37.82 17.30
C CYS A 463 2.89 -38.38 16.66
N ASP A 464 3.71 -39.03 17.47
CA ASP A 464 4.93 -39.68 17.01
C ASP A 464 4.60 -40.76 15.96
N GLU A 465 5.41 -40.86 14.90
CA GLU A 465 5.17 -41.78 13.77
C GLU A 465 4.98 -43.23 14.23
N ILE A 466 5.79 -43.69 15.19
CA ILE A 466 5.69 -45.05 15.77
C ILE A 466 4.29 -45.32 16.35
N LEU A 467 3.69 -44.34 17.02
CA LEU A 467 2.35 -44.48 17.60
C LEU A 467 1.27 -44.56 16.52
N LYS A 468 1.44 -43.79 15.43
CA LYS A 468 0.53 -43.81 14.28
C LYS A 468 0.64 -45.13 13.53
N ASP A 469 1.85 -45.61 13.25
CA ASP A 469 2.08 -46.87 12.55
C ASP A 469 1.46 -48.05 13.31
N ASN A 470 1.69 -48.13 14.63
CA ASN A 470 1.07 -49.15 15.49
C ASN A 470 -0.47 -49.08 15.45
N PHE A 471 -1.03 -47.87 15.46
CA PHE A 471 -2.48 -47.67 15.39
C PHE A 471 -3.06 -48.06 14.03
N VAL A 472 -2.37 -47.71 12.94
CA VAL A 472 -2.75 -48.07 11.56
C VAL A 472 -2.68 -49.57 11.32
N GLU A 473 -1.63 -50.23 11.83
CA GLU A 473 -1.48 -51.69 11.74
C GLU A 473 -2.60 -52.41 12.48
N LYS A 474 -2.90 -51.98 13.72
CA LYS A 474 -3.99 -52.53 14.54
C LYS A 474 -5.35 -52.39 13.84
N ASN A 475 -5.57 -51.29 13.13
CA ASN A 475 -6.85 -50.94 12.52
C ASN A 475 -6.95 -51.16 11.01
N LYS A 476 -5.93 -51.78 10.41
CA LYS A 476 -5.86 -52.13 8.98
C LYS A 476 -6.08 -50.94 8.04
N GLY A 477 -5.53 -49.77 8.40
CA GLY A 477 -5.58 -48.58 7.57
C GLY A 477 -5.60 -47.28 8.36
N ASP A 478 -5.38 -46.17 7.66
CA ASP A 478 -5.46 -44.83 8.24
C ASP A 478 -6.87 -44.48 8.74
N PRO A 479 -6.97 -43.72 9.84
CA PRO A 479 -8.26 -43.26 10.33
C PRO A 479 -8.90 -42.32 9.29
N LEU A 480 -10.04 -42.72 8.73
CA LEU A 480 -10.89 -41.89 7.87
C LEU A 480 -12.17 -41.53 8.64
N LEU A 481 -12.33 -40.27 9.04
CA LEU A 481 -13.42 -39.80 9.89
C LEU A 481 -14.17 -38.63 9.23
N TYR A 482 -15.49 -38.60 9.37
CA TYR A 482 -16.35 -37.61 8.71
C TYR A 482 -17.71 -37.47 9.38
N LYS A 483 -18.36 -36.31 9.18
CA LYS A 483 -19.76 -36.09 9.61
C LYS A 483 -20.78 -36.56 8.57
N ASN A 484 -20.49 -36.36 7.29
CA ASN A 484 -21.41 -36.62 6.19
C ASN A 484 -20.64 -37.24 5.01
N GLY A 485 -20.19 -38.48 5.21
CA GLY A 485 -19.39 -39.19 4.21
C GLY A 485 -20.20 -39.59 2.99
N VAL A 486 -19.50 -39.81 1.88
CA VAL A 486 -20.06 -40.33 0.64
C VAL A 486 -19.39 -41.66 0.32
N GLY A 487 -20.18 -42.69 0.05
CA GLY A 487 -19.70 -43.98 -0.43
C GLY A 487 -19.90 -44.13 -1.93
N GLN A 488 -18.90 -44.66 -2.62
CA GLN A 488 -18.96 -45.10 -4.02
C GLN A 488 -19.11 -46.61 -4.06
N TYR A 489 -20.10 -47.09 -4.82
CA TYR A 489 -20.48 -48.49 -4.90
C TYR A 489 -20.42 -48.99 -6.34
N ASP A 490 -20.06 -50.25 -6.53
CA ASP A 490 -20.11 -50.91 -7.84
C ASP A 490 -21.56 -51.24 -8.27
N SER A 491 -21.72 -51.81 -9.46
CA SER A 491 -23.01 -52.26 -9.98
C SER A 491 -23.65 -53.39 -9.16
N SER A 492 -22.86 -54.12 -8.37
CA SER A 492 -23.29 -55.16 -7.45
C SER A 492 -23.58 -54.63 -6.04
N ASN A 493 -23.53 -53.31 -5.85
CA ASN A 493 -23.75 -52.60 -4.59
C ASN A 493 -22.70 -52.89 -3.50
N ASN A 494 -21.49 -53.30 -3.87
CA ASN A 494 -20.33 -53.38 -2.97
C ASN A 494 -19.65 -52.02 -2.85
N LEU A 495 -19.22 -51.66 -1.64
CA LEU A 495 -18.51 -50.40 -1.39
C LEU A 495 -17.10 -50.48 -1.99
N ILE A 496 -16.82 -49.59 -2.94
CA ILE A 496 -15.51 -49.42 -3.56
C ILE A 496 -14.66 -48.47 -2.72
N LYS A 497 -15.23 -47.32 -2.33
CA LYS A 497 -14.48 -46.23 -1.71
C LYS A 497 -15.36 -45.32 -0.84
N GLU A 498 -14.79 -44.86 0.26
CA GLU A 498 -15.37 -43.82 1.13
C GLU A 498 -14.70 -42.47 0.87
N PHE A 499 -15.47 -41.40 0.98
CA PHE A 499 -15.01 -40.01 0.92
C PHE A 499 -15.52 -39.27 2.15
N GLU A 500 -14.70 -38.38 2.72
CA GLU A 500 -15.00 -37.59 3.90
C GLU A 500 -16.21 -36.67 3.68
N CYS A 501 -16.37 -36.17 2.46
CA CYS A 501 -17.50 -35.32 2.08
C CYS A 501 -17.72 -35.28 0.57
N LYS A 502 -18.83 -34.65 0.15
CA LYS A 502 -19.16 -34.42 -1.27
C LYS A 502 -18.04 -33.69 -2.03
N TYR A 503 -17.38 -32.71 -1.39
CA TYR A 503 -16.33 -31.93 -2.04
C TYR A 503 -15.10 -32.77 -2.39
N GLU A 504 -14.68 -33.66 -1.49
CA GLU A 504 -13.58 -34.57 -1.75
C GLU A 504 -13.91 -35.53 -2.91
N CYS A 505 -15.12 -36.09 -2.91
CA CYS A 505 -15.62 -36.92 -4.00
C CYS A 505 -15.60 -36.19 -5.34
N ILE A 506 -16.10 -34.95 -5.40
CA ILE A 506 -16.05 -34.06 -6.56
C ILE A 506 -14.62 -33.85 -7.06
N LYS A 507 -13.70 -33.54 -6.13
CA LYS A 507 -12.31 -33.23 -6.46
C LYS A 507 -11.56 -34.45 -7.00
N GLN A 508 -11.68 -35.60 -6.35
CA GLN A 508 -10.94 -36.80 -6.72
C GLN A 508 -11.48 -37.45 -8.00
N LEU A 509 -12.81 -37.51 -8.16
CA LEU A 509 -13.45 -38.15 -9.31
C LEU A 509 -13.73 -37.18 -10.46
N LYS A 510 -13.44 -35.89 -10.28
CA LYS A 510 -13.74 -34.81 -11.25
C LYS A 510 -15.22 -34.79 -11.68
N ILE A 511 -16.12 -35.23 -10.81
CA ILE A 511 -17.57 -35.21 -11.02
C ILE A 511 -18.11 -33.81 -10.72
N SER A 512 -19.02 -33.28 -11.55
CA SER A 512 -19.63 -31.98 -11.26
C SER A 512 -20.56 -32.07 -10.04
N ASP A 513 -20.66 -30.99 -9.26
CA ASP A 513 -21.54 -30.94 -8.07
C ASP A 513 -23.00 -31.29 -8.42
N LYS A 514 -23.54 -30.73 -9.51
CA LYS A 514 -24.88 -31.04 -10.00
C LYS A 514 -25.05 -32.53 -10.32
N THR A 515 -24.01 -33.15 -10.90
CA THR A 515 -24.03 -34.58 -11.24
C THR A 515 -23.99 -35.44 -9.99
N LEU A 516 -23.11 -35.12 -9.02
CA LEU A 516 -23.01 -35.87 -7.77
C LEU A 516 -24.30 -35.77 -6.93
N VAL A 517 -24.89 -34.58 -6.84
CA VAL A 517 -26.19 -34.38 -6.16
C VAL A 517 -27.28 -35.23 -6.83
N LYS A 518 -27.35 -35.23 -8.16
CA LYS A 518 -28.31 -36.07 -8.90
C LYS A 518 -28.06 -37.57 -8.66
N ALA A 519 -26.80 -38.00 -8.60
CA ALA A 519 -26.44 -39.39 -8.33
C ALA A 519 -26.83 -39.81 -6.90
N LEU A 520 -26.60 -38.95 -5.91
CA LEU A 520 -26.95 -39.19 -4.50
C LEU A 520 -28.48 -39.19 -4.26
N ASP A 521 -29.19 -38.19 -4.79
CA ASP A 521 -30.62 -38.00 -4.49
C ASP A 521 -31.51 -38.95 -5.29
N LYS A 522 -31.15 -39.21 -6.56
CA LYS A 522 -31.95 -40.05 -7.47
C LYS A 522 -31.40 -41.46 -7.61
N SER A 523 -30.32 -41.81 -6.91
CA SER A 523 -29.64 -43.10 -7.02
C SER A 523 -29.30 -43.47 -8.48
N ILE A 524 -28.89 -42.48 -9.29
CA ILE A 524 -28.55 -42.69 -10.70
C ILE A 524 -27.08 -43.09 -10.81
N MET A 525 -26.84 -44.12 -11.61
CA MET A 525 -25.49 -44.61 -11.90
C MET A 525 -24.69 -43.57 -12.70
N TYR A 526 -23.46 -43.30 -12.29
CA TYR A 526 -22.52 -42.43 -13.00
C TYR A 526 -21.18 -43.15 -13.14
N GLN A 527 -20.71 -43.32 -14.38
CA GLN A 527 -19.48 -44.07 -14.71
C GLN A 527 -19.46 -45.46 -14.05
N ASN A 528 -20.53 -46.24 -14.24
CA ASN A 528 -20.72 -47.59 -13.70
C ASN A 528 -20.71 -47.71 -12.16
N CYS A 529 -20.80 -46.59 -11.44
CA CYS A 529 -20.85 -46.57 -9.98
C CYS A 529 -22.12 -45.90 -9.45
N TYR A 530 -22.59 -46.34 -8.29
CA TYR A 530 -23.61 -45.66 -7.48
C TYR A 530 -22.96 -44.86 -6.36
N TYR A 531 -23.63 -43.79 -5.92
CA TYR A 531 -23.16 -42.94 -4.84
C TYR A 531 -24.24 -42.84 -3.77
N LYS A 532 -23.87 -43.03 -2.49
CA LYS A 532 -24.80 -42.93 -1.37
C LYS A 532 -24.19 -42.15 -0.22
N ASN A 533 -25.03 -41.45 0.55
CA ASN A 533 -24.60 -40.88 1.83
C ASN A 533 -24.43 -42.02 2.84
N ILE A 534 -23.26 -42.14 3.45
CA ILE A 534 -22.92 -43.21 4.40
C ILE A 534 -22.97 -42.75 5.87
N GLY A 535 -23.47 -41.54 6.12
CA GLY A 535 -23.65 -40.98 7.45
C GLY A 535 -22.34 -40.46 8.05
N SER A 536 -22.23 -40.56 9.38
CA SER A 536 -21.09 -40.04 10.15
C SER A 536 -20.21 -41.15 10.70
N LYS A 537 -18.90 -41.03 10.49
CA LYS A 537 -17.86 -41.85 11.14
C LYS A 537 -17.02 -40.93 12.02
N LEU A 538 -17.38 -40.86 13.30
CA LEU A 538 -16.90 -39.81 14.20
C LEU A 538 -15.66 -40.17 15.03
N LYS A 539 -15.34 -41.47 15.09
CA LYS A 539 -14.21 -42.04 15.84
C LYS A 539 -13.70 -43.33 15.21
N CYS A 540 -12.44 -43.66 15.46
CA CYS A 540 -11.76 -44.88 15.05
C CYS A 540 -11.01 -45.45 16.26
N PHE A 541 -11.40 -46.63 16.71
CA PHE A 541 -10.71 -47.37 17.76
C PHE A 541 -9.66 -48.26 17.14
#